data_AF-A0A3C1L486-F1
#
_entry.id   AF-A0A3C1L486-F1
#
_cell.length_a   1.000
_cell.length_b   1.000
_cell.length_c   1.000
_cell.angle_alpha   90.00
_cell.angle_beta   90.00
_cell.angle_gamma   90.00
#
_symmetry.space_group_name_H-M   'P 1'
#
loop_
_entity.id
_entity.type
_entity.pdbx_description
1 polymer ?
#
loop_
_entity_poly.entity_id
_entity_poly.type
_entity_poly.pdbx_seq_one_letter_code
_entity_poly.pdbx_strand_id
1 'polypeptide(L)'
;HRHAGRATYIVSASPVELVEPLAKALGMTAGIGTRSAIVDGVYTGELAGPFCYGPGKVEAISELARWEGLDLGQCWAYSDSASDLPMLEAVGHPVAVNPDSKLERFAGQRGWPVVVFSKRTKAVIRRTTQAVGAVGLTAGGFAGGIRWARHR
;
A
#
# COMPACT_ATOMS: atom_id res chain seq x y z
N HIS A 1 -12.48 -15.84 6.48
CA HIS A 1 -12.70 -15.24 7.82
C HIS A 1 -14.16 -14.99 8.14
N ARG A 2 -14.86 -14.05 7.49
CA ARG A 2 -16.29 -13.77 7.80
C ARG A 2 -17.23 -14.99 7.69
N HIS A 3 -17.20 -15.74 6.59
CA HIS A 3 -17.98 -16.99 6.47
C HIS A 3 -17.61 -18.06 7.51
N ALA A 4 -16.42 -17.96 8.11
CA ALA A 4 -15.96 -18.85 9.16
C ALA A 4 -16.24 -18.29 10.58
N GLY A 5 -17.05 -17.22 10.70
CA GLY A 5 -17.42 -16.63 11.99
C GLY A 5 -16.29 -15.90 12.73
N ARG A 6 -15.17 -15.58 12.05
CA ARG A 6 -14.02 -14.92 12.68
C ARG A 6 -14.17 -13.41 12.65
N ALA A 7 -13.80 -12.75 13.75
CA ALA A 7 -13.63 -11.31 13.79
C ALA A 7 -12.54 -10.86 12.80
N THR A 8 -12.72 -9.67 12.21
CA THR A 8 -11.81 -9.14 11.19
C THR A 8 -11.50 -7.69 11.46
N TYR A 9 -10.21 -7.34 11.44
CA TYR A 9 -9.73 -6.01 11.79
C TYR A 9 -8.84 -5.44 10.68
N ILE A 10 -8.88 -4.12 10.49
CA ILE A 10 -7.82 -3.41 9.74
C ILE A 10 -6.81 -2.90 10.76
N VAL A 11 -5.51 -3.09 10.52
CA VAL A 11 -4.43 -2.57 11.37
C VAL A 11 -3.48 -1.75 10.50
N SER A 12 -3.48 -0.42 10.67
CA SER A 12 -2.79 0.50 9.77
C SER A 12 -2.09 1.64 10.50
N ALA A 13 -0.99 2.13 9.93
CA ALA A 13 -0.34 3.35 10.40
C ALA A 13 -1.14 4.63 10.05
N SER A 14 -2.14 4.51 9.17
CA SER A 14 -3.04 5.62 8.82
C SER A 14 -3.85 6.10 10.04
N PRO A 15 -4.30 7.37 10.03
CA PRO A 15 -5.14 7.91 11.09
C PRO A 15 -6.41 7.08 11.31
N VAL A 16 -6.79 6.90 12.57
CA VAL A 16 -7.96 6.11 12.98
C VAL A 16 -9.25 6.61 12.32
N GLU A 17 -9.36 7.92 12.08
CA GLU A 17 -10.49 8.58 11.44
C GLU A 17 -10.70 8.17 9.98
N LEU A 18 -9.67 7.59 9.33
CA LEU A 18 -9.78 6.97 8.01
C LEU A 18 -10.00 5.45 8.11
N VAL A 19 -9.31 4.82 9.06
CA VAL A 19 -9.28 3.36 9.18
C VAL A 19 -10.62 2.81 9.69
N GLU A 20 -11.24 3.44 10.69
CA GLU A 20 -12.52 3.00 11.27
C GLU A 20 -13.68 3.08 10.27
N PRO A 21 -13.93 4.20 9.56
CA PRO A 21 -15.00 4.26 8.57
C PRO A 21 -14.79 3.27 7.43
N LEU A 22 -13.54 3.05 7.01
CA LEU A 22 -13.21 2.07 5.98
C LEU A 22 -13.53 0.63 6.45
N ALA A 23 -13.12 0.26 7.66
CA ALA A 23 -13.43 -1.05 8.22
C ALA A 23 -14.96 -1.28 8.29
N LYS A 24 -15.72 -0.27 8.73
CA LYS A 24 -17.18 -0.31 8.76
C LYS A 24 -17.77 -0.48 7.37
N ALA A 25 -17.31 0.29 6.38
CA ALA A 25 -17.80 0.20 5.00
C ALA A 25 -17.52 -1.18 4.38
N LEU A 26 -16.45 -1.86 4.78
CA LEU A 26 -16.10 -3.20 4.34
C LEU A 26 -16.84 -4.33 5.10
N GLY A 27 -17.65 -4.00 6.10
CA GLY A 27 -18.33 -4.96 6.97
C GLY A 27 -17.36 -5.75 7.84
N MET A 28 -16.26 -5.12 8.26
CA MET A 28 -15.29 -5.68 9.19
C MET A 28 -15.71 -5.37 10.65
N THR A 29 -15.07 -6.02 11.61
CA THR A 29 -15.39 -5.87 13.04
C THR A 29 -14.98 -4.48 13.53
N ALA A 30 -13.74 -4.07 13.29
CA ALA A 30 -13.25 -2.74 13.64
C ALA A 30 -11.99 -2.36 12.84
N GLY A 31 -11.62 -1.09 12.93
CA GLY A 31 -10.37 -0.57 12.39
C GLY A 31 -9.47 -0.06 13.52
N ILE A 32 -8.18 -0.35 13.43
CA ILE A 32 -7.15 0.10 14.36
C ILE A 32 -6.16 0.95 13.56
N GLY A 33 -6.13 2.24 13.88
CA GLY A 33 -5.27 3.23 13.26
C GLY A 33 -4.44 4.00 14.27
N THR A 34 -3.54 4.83 13.76
CA THR A 34 -2.81 5.80 14.57
C THR A 34 -3.76 6.83 15.16
N ARG A 35 -3.63 7.10 16.46
CA ARG A 35 -4.45 8.08 17.18
C ARG A 35 -3.65 9.34 17.44
N SER A 36 -4.17 10.48 17.01
CA SER A 36 -3.61 11.78 17.34
C SER A 36 -4.22 12.31 18.64
N ALA A 37 -3.44 13.03 19.44
CA ALA A 37 -3.96 13.76 20.59
C ALA A 37 -4.78 14.95 20.12
N ILE A 38 -5.97 15.09 20.71
CA ILE A 38 -6.94 16.13 20.42
C ILE A 38 -7.32 16.78 21.75
N VAL A 39 -7.18 18.10 21.81
CA VAL A 39 -7.61 18.91 22.96
C VAL A 39 -8.58 19.96 22.42
N ASP A 40 -9.76 20.06 23.02
CA ASP A 40 -10.83 20.99 22.63
C ASP A 40 -11.18 20.94 21.12
N GLY A 41 -11.16 19.73 20.55
CA GLY A 41 -11.48 19.49 19.14
C GLY A 41 -10.35 19.85 18.16
N VAL A 42 -9.16 20.20 18.65
CA VAL A 42 -7.99 20.59 17.84
C VAL A 42 -6.88 19.55 17.98
N TYR A 43 -6.29 19.15 16.85
CA TYR A 43 -5.11 18.28 16.83
C TYR A 43 -3.91 19.00 17.46
N THR A 44 -3.28 18.38 18.45
CA THR A 44 -2.11 18.94 19.12
C THR A 44 -0.81 18.76 18.32
N GLY A 45 -0.83 17.84 17.33
CA GLY A 45 0.36 17.40 16.60
C GLY A 45 1.10 16.24 17.29
N GLU A 46 0.67 15.85 18.50
CA GLU A 46 1.20 14.70 19.22
C GLU A 46 0.33 13.45 19.01
N LEU A 47 0.87 12.28 19.33
CA LEU A 47 0.14 11.03 19.27
C LEU A 47 -0.56 10.74 20.61
N ALA A 48 -1.80 10.26 20.55
CA ALA A 48 -2.54 9.73 21.68
C ALA A 48 -2.30 8.21 21.80
N GLY A 49 -1.07 7.85 22.19
CA GLY A 49 -0.62 6.46 22.29
C GLY A 49 0.45 6.09 21.27
N PRO A 50 0.78 4.79 21.15
CA PRO A 50 1.83 4.33 20.25
C PRO A 50 1.48 4.56 18.78
N PHE A 51 2.49 4.88 17.98
CA PHE A 51 2.34 4.95 16.53
C PHE A 51 2.07 3.55 15.96
N CYS A 52 0.97 3.37 15.22
CA CYS A 52 0.53 2.06 14.74
C CYS A 52 1.34 1.56 13.52
N TYR A 53 2.66 1.48 13.68
CA TYR A 53 3.65 1.12 12.65
C TYR A 53 4.71 0.19 13.24
N GLY A 54 5.10 -0.85 12.50
CA GLY A 54 6.10 -1.83 12.96
C GLY A 54 5.73 -2.42 14.33
N PRO A 55 6.58 -2.29 15.36
CA PRO A 55 6.28 -2.76 16.72
C PRO A 55 4.96 -2.22 17.30
N GLY A 56 4.55 -0.99 16.96
CA GLY A 56 3.29 -0.44 17.46
C GLY A 56 2.05 -1.17 16.92
N LYS A 57 2.15 -1.82 15.75
CA LYS A 57 1.09 -2.74 15.30
C LYS A 57 1.02 -4.00 16.18
N VAL A 58 2.17 -4.50 16.64
CA VAL A 58 2.24 -5.66 17.55
C VAL A 58 1.58 -5.33 18.88
N GLU A 59 1.90 -4.15 19.44
CA GLU A 59 1.26 -3.66 20.66
C GLU A 59 -0.26 -3.57 20.50
N ALA A 60 -0.72 -2.99 19.39
CA ALA A 60 -2.14 -2.83 19.12
C ALA A 60 -2.89 -4.17 18.97
N ILE A 61 -2.34 -5.15 18.24
CA ILE A 61 -2.96 -6.48 18.14
C ILE A 61 -2.87 -7.27 19.45
N SER A 62 -1.84 -7.04 20.26
CA SER A 62 -1.68 -7.69 21.57
C SER A 62 -2.67 -7.13 22.59
N GLU A 63 -2.91 -5.82 22.57
CA GLU A 63 -3.98 -5.20 23.35
C GLU A 63 -5.35 -5.72 22.92
N LEU A 64 -5.65 -5.71 21.61
CA LEU A 64 -6.88 -6.29 21.09
C LEU A 64 -7.07 -7.74 21.54
N ALA A 65 -6.03 -8.57 21.41
CA ALA A 65 -6.08 -9.97 21.80
C ALA A 65 -6.36 -10.15 23.29
N ARG A 66 -5.79 -9.31 24.16
CA ARG A 66 -6.10 -9.31 25.60
C ARG A 66 -7.55 -8.96 25.89
N TRP A 67 -8.09 -7.92 25.25
CA TRP A 67 -9.46 -7.47 25.48
C TRP A 67 -10.51 -8.46 24.97
N GLU A 68 -10.27 -9.07 23.81
CA GLU A 68 -11.20 -10.00 23.14
C GLU A 68 -10.96 -11.47 23.52
N GLY A 69 -9.93 -11.77 24.31
CA GLY A 69 -9.55 -13.14 24.67
C GLY A 69 -9.08 -13.99 23.48
N LEU A 70 -8.38 -13.37 22.52
CA LEU A 70 -7.88 -14.03 21.31
C LEU A 70 -6.48 -14.62 21.55
N ASP A 71 -6.22 -15.79 21.00
CA ASP A 71 -4.87 -16.34 20.88
C ASP A 71 -4.25 -15.92 19.54
N LEU A 72 -3.20 -15.10 19.58
CA LEU A 72 -2.47 -14.68 18.37
C LEU A 72 -1.86 -15.86 17.61
N GLY A 73 -1.53 -16.96 18.30
CA GLY A 73 -1.09 -18.21 17.69
C GLY A 73 -2.17 -18.89 16.83
N GLN A 74 -3.43 -18.50 16.96
CA GLN A 74 -4.56 -18.94 16.13
C GLN A 74 -5.07 -17.83 15.19
N CYS A 75 -4.36 -16.69 15.11
CA CYS A 75 -4.74 -15.57 14.26
C CYS A 75 -4.04 -15.60 12.89
N TRP A 76 -4.66 -14.91 11.93
CA TRP A 76 -4.11 -14.65 10.60
C TRP A 76 -3.77 -13.17 10.46
N ALA A 77 -2.63 -12.88 9.84
CA ALA A 77 -2.25 -11.53 9.46
C ALA A 77 -1.85 -11.49 7.99
N TYR A 78 -2.19 -10.39 7.32
CA TYR A 78 -1.97 -10.15 5.90
C TYR A 78 -1.30 -8.80 5.71
N SER A 79 -0.21 -8.74 4.96
CA SER A 79 0.42 -7.45 4.60
C SER A 79 1.19 -7.54 3.29
N ASP A 80 1.35 -6.39 2.64
CA ASP A 80 2.17 -6.18 1.47
C ASP A 80 3.55 -5.55 1.80
N SER A 81 3.78 -5.11 3.03
CA SER A 81 4.98 -4.35 3.39
C SER A 81 5.83 -5.03 4.44
N ALA A 82 7.16 -4.95 4.26
CA ALA A 82 8.12 -5.39 5.26
C ALA A 82 8.06 -4.59 6.57
N SER A 83 7.43 -3.41 6.56
CA SER A 83 7.16 -2.65 7.79
C SER A 83 6.28 -3.43 8.78
N ASP A 84 5.50 -4.38 8.30
CA ASP A 84 4.60 -5.21 9.10
C ASP A 84 5.20 -6.55 9.51
N LEU A 85 6.48 -6.81 9.22
CA LEU A 85 7.16 -8.04 9.63
C LEU A 85 6.96 -8.38 11.12
N PRO A 86 7.11 -7.43 12.08
CA PRO A 86 6.86 -7.73 13.48
C PRO A 86 5.44 -8.25 13.75
N MET A 87 4.42 -7.68 13.08
CA MET A 87 3.03 -8.10 13.22
C MET A 87 2.79 -9.48 12.59
N LEU A 88 3.40 -9.75 11.44
CA LEU A 88 3.31 -11.06 10.79
C LEU A 88 4.01 -12.14 11.61
N GLU A 89 5.16 -11.84 12.21
CA GLU A 89 5.88 -12.78 13.09
C GLU A 89 5.14 -13.08 14.40
N ALA A 90 4.27 -12.18 14.85
CA ALA A 90 3.53 -12.32 16.10
C ALA A 90 2.30 -13.25 16.02
N VAL A 91 1.87 -13.65 14.82
CA VAL A 91 0.68 -14.51 14.63
C VAL A 91 1.05 -15.91 14.15
N GLY A 92 0.16 -16.88 14.38
CA GLY A 92 0.38 -18.27 13.94
C GLY A 92 0.23 -18.50 12.43
N HIS A 93 -0.51 -17.61 11.73
CA HIS A 93 -0.79 -17.78 10.31
C HIS A 93 -0.50 -16.51 9.48
N PRO A 94 0.78 -16.15 9.29
CA PRO A 94 1.17 -15.01 8.46
C PRO A 94 0.99 -15.31 6.97
N VAL A 95 0.58 -14.30 6.20
CA VAL A 95 0.46 -14.37 4.74
C VAL A 95 0.97 -13.07 4.13
N ALA A 96 1.94 -13.19 3.22
CA ALA A 96 2.42 -12.05 2.43
C ALA A 96 1.52 -11.87 1.20
N VAL A 97 0.94 -10.67 1.01
CA VAL A 97 0.00 -10.38 -0.08
C VAL A 97 0.55 -9.26 -0.95
N ASN A 98 0.82 -9.52 -2.22
CA ASN A 98 1.48 -8.57 -3.13
C ASN A 98 2.74 -7.93 -2.51
N PRO A 99 3.64 -8.71 -1.88
CA PRO A 99 4.69 -8.17 -1.03
C PRO A 99 5.68 -7.26 -1.76
N ASP A 100 6.24 -6.29 -1.04
CA ASP A 100 7.48 -5.65 -1.41
C ASP A 100 8.65 -6.64 -1.42
N SER A 101 9.77 -6.29 -2.06
CA SER A 101 10.90 -7.21 -2.25
C SER A 101 11.53 -7.67 -0.93
N LYS A 102 11.43 -6.89 0.15
CA LYS A 102 11.96 -7.25 1.46
C LYS A 102 11.07 -8.30 2.12
N LEU A 103 9.75 -8.08 2.10
CA LEU A 103 8.77 -9.02 2.64
C LEU A 103 8.75 -10.32 1.82
N GLU A 104 8.85 -10.24 0.50
CA GLU A 104 8.91 -11.41 -0.39
C GLU A 104 10.10 -12.31 -0.05
N ARG A 105 11.30 -11.72 0.09
CA ARG A 105 12.50 -12.46 0.48
C ARG A 105 12.35 -13.11 1.85
N PHE A 106 11.81 -12.37 2.82
CA PHE A 106 11.61 -12.88 4.18
C PHE A 106 10.60 -14.02 4.22
N ALA A 107 9.46 -13.86 3.54
CA ALA A 107 8.44 -14.88 3.41
C ALA A 107 9.00 -16.15 2.77
N GLY A 108 9.80 -16.03 1.71
CA GLY A 108 10.48 -17.16 1.08
C GLY A 108 11.43 -17.90 2.03
N GLN A 109 12.20 -17.18 2.85
CA GLN A 109 13.11 -17.78 3.83
C GLN A 109 12.37 -18.50 4.98
N ARG A 110 11.20 -18.00 5.38
CA ARG A 110 10.38 -18.58 6.45
C ARG A 110 9.32 -19.58 5.96
N GLY A 111 9.23 -19.81 4.65
CA GLY A 111 8.20 -20.67 4.05
C GLY A 111 6.78 -20.13 4.22
N TRP A 112 6.62 -18.81 4.35
CA TRP A 112 5.30 -18.20 4.50
C TRP A 112 4.54 -18.20 3.16
N PRO A 113 3.21 -18.40 3.18
CA PRO A 113 2.39 -18.25 1.99
C PRO A 113 2.53 -16.86 1.37
N VAL A 114 2.77 -16.82 0.07
CA VAL A 114 2.77 -15.60 -0.74
C VAL A 114 1.60 -15.64 -1.73
N VAL A 115 0.76 -14.61 -1.70
CA VAL A 115 -0.39 -14.45 -2.60
C VAL A 115 -0.16 -13.23 -3.47
N VAL A 116 -0.14 -13.41 -4.78
CA VAL A 116 -0.02 -12.31 -5.75
C VAL A 116 -1.33 -12.21 -6.53
N PHE A 117 -1.98 -11.06 -6.43
CA PHE A 117 -3.12 -10.72 -7.28
C PHE A 117 -2.59 -10.02 -8.53
N SER A 118 -3.03 -10.44 -9.71
CA SER A 118 -2.54 -9.84 -10.97
C SER A 118 -2.78 -8.34 -10.94
N LYS A 119 -1.69 -7.58 -11.01
CA LYS A 119 -1.74 -6.12 -11.09
C LYS A 119 -2.51 -5.78 -12.37
N ARG A 120 -3.74 -5.26 -12.28
CA ARG A 120 -4.22 -4.37 -13.35
C ARG A 120 -3.19 -3.26 -13.43
N THR A 121 -2.52 -3.20 -14.56
CA THR A 121 -1.34 -2.40 -14.87
C THR A 121 -1.41 -1.01 -14.25
N LYS A 122 -0.37 -0.58 -13.52
CA LYS A 122 -0.15 0.86 -13.30
C LYS A 122 0.27 1.47 -14.64
N ALA A 123 -0.69 1.80 -15.49
CA ALA A 123 -0.44 2.66 -16.64
C ALA A 123 -0.23 4.09 -16.11
N VAL A 124 0.98 4.38 -15.63
CA VAL A 124 1.41 5.77 -15.50
C VAL A 124 1.80 6.23 -16.90
N ILE A 125 0.82 6.72 -17.66
CA ILE A 125 1.11 7.51 -18.86
C ILE A 125 1.71 8.82 -18.36
N ARG A 126 3.03 8.87 -18.24
CA ARG A 126 3.77 10.12 -18.09
C ARG A 126 3.57 10.89 -19.40
N ARG A 127 2.58 11.80 -19.44
CA ARG A 127 2.46 12.77 -20.52
C ARG A 127 3.76 13.57 -20.52
N THR A 128 4.63 13.32 -21.50
CA THR A 128 5.86 14.07 -21.73
C THR A 128 5.48 15.49 -22.12
N THR A 129 5.68 16.45 -21.21
CA THR A 129 5.62 17.86 -21.57
C THR A 129 6.87 18.21 -22.38
N GLN A 130 6.62 18.53 -23.65
CA GLN A 130 7.46 19.29 -24.58
C GLN A 130 8.59 18.55 -25.30
N ALA A 131 8.22 17.96 -26.44
CA ALA A 131 9.02 18.05 -27.65
C ALA A 131 8.98 19.49 -28.19
N VAL A 132 10.00 20.31 -27.91
CA VAL A 132 10.34 21.49 -28.72
C VAL A 132 11.86 21.63 -28.71
N GLY A 133 12.49 21.18 -29.78
CA GLY A 133 13.94 21.22 -29.96
C GLY A 133 14.31 20.87 -31.40
N ALA A 134 13.87 21.72 -32.32
CA ALA A 134 14.35 21.92 -33.69
C ALA A 134 15.05 20.74 -34.40
N VAL A 135 14.30 20.05 -35.26
CA VAL A 135 14.89 19.28 -36.38
C VAL A 135 15.58 20.30 -37.29
N GLY A 136 16.90 20.44 -37.15
CA GLY A 136 17.73 21.15 -38.09
C GLY A 136 17.83 20.36 -39.38
N LEU A 137 17.01 20.68 -40.38
CA LEU A 137 17.17 20.25 -41.79
C LEU A 137 16.49 21.26 -42.75
N THR A 138 16.81 22.55 -42.65
CA THR A 138 16.61 23.50 -43.76
C THR A 138 17.86 23.50 -44.65
N ALA A 139 18.19 22.35 -45.23
CA ALA A 139 19.29 22.23 -46.18
C ALA A 139 18.85 21.39 -47.40
N GLY A 140 18.65 22.07 -48.54
CA GLY A 140 18.99 21.49 -49.85
C GLY A 140 17.90 20.88 -50.74
N GLY A 141 16.64 20.71 -50.31
CA GLY A 141 15.69 19.87 -51.06
C GLY A 141 14.81 20.56 -52.13
N PHE A 142 14.32 21.77 -51.91
CA PHE A 142 13.27 22.35 -52.77
C PHE A 142 13.76 23.12 -54.00
N ALA A 143 15.08 23.35 -54.13
CA ALA A 143 15.66 23.97 -55.31
C ALA A 143 15.75 23.00 -56.52
N GLY A 144 15.62 21.68 -56.31
CA GLY A 144 15.74 20.67 -57.37
C GLY A 144 14.44 20.29 -58.09
N GLY A 145 13.27 20.47 -57.46
CA GLY A 145 11.99 19.97 -57.99
C GLY A 145 11.28 20.88 -59.01
N ILE A 146 11.55 22.18 -59.01
CA ILE A 146 10.84 23.14 -59.89
C ILE A 146 11.54 23.30 -61.26
N ARG A 147 12.79 22.82 -61.39
CA ARG A 147 13.58 22.94 -62.63
C ARG A 147 13.35 21.79 -63.64
N TRP A 148 12.72 20.69 -63.23
CA TRP A 148 12.44 19.54 -64.10
C TRP A 148 11.05 19.56 -64.76
N ALA A 149 10.14 20.47 -64.36
CA ALA A 149 8.77 20.54 -64.87
C ALA A 149 8.54 21.58 -66.00
N ARG A 150 9.57 22.25 -66.51
CA ARG A 150 9.43 23.33 -67.53
C ARG A 150 10.35 23.24 -68.75
N HIS A 151 11.02 22.10 -68.98
CA HIS A 151 11.58 21.75 -70.28
C HIS A 151 10.65 20.77 -71.03
N ARG A 152 9.40 21.19 -71.18
CA ARG A 152 8.69 21.06 -72.45
C ARG A 152 8.99 22.31 -73.27
#